data_AF-A0A918DP49-F1
#
_entry.id   AF-A0A918DP49-F1
#
_cell.length_a   1.000
_cell.length_b   1.000
_cell.length_c   1.000
_cell.angle_alpha   90.00
_cell.angle_beta   90.00
_cell.angle_gamma   90.00
#
_symmetry.space_group_name_H-M   'P 1'
#
loop_
_entity.id
_entity.type
_entity.pdbx_description
1 polymer ?
#
loop_
_entity_poly.entity_id
_entity_poly.type
_entity_poly.pdbx_seq_one_letter_code
_entity_poly.pdbx_strand_id
1 'polypeptide(L)'
;MEASALAAKEKPSGEHFMSWLKQGIQSRKLIINDAKALVHTVADTVFLVSPGVFHRYAQEHPQIAAWAKEDQQQDWQWVQKLFEKLQLHRKQPNGLNIWTCEVTGPRKSRRLHGYLLQGSSNLFDETPSNYPYLVVKET
;
A
#
# COMPACT_ATOMS: atom_id res chain seq x y z
N MET A 1 -36.50 -16.51 12.01
CA MET A 1 -35.88 -15.26 12.51
C MET A 1 -34.39 -15.38 12.28
N GLU A 2 -33.88 -14.85 11.17
CA GLU A 2 -32.44 -14.70 10.95
C GLU A 2 -32.16 -13.22 10.78
N ALA A 3 -31.97 -12.55 11.92
CA ALA A 3 -31.20 -11.33 11.95
C ALA A 3 -29.72 -11.74 11.85
N SER A 4 -29.19 -11.86 10.62
CA SER A 4 -27.77 -11.66 10.42
C SER A 4 -27.63 -10.29 9.79
N ALA A 5 -27.38 -9.33 10.68
CA ALA A 5 -27.36 -7.92 10.43
C ALA A 5 -26.52 -7.60 9.18
N LEU A 6 -27.08 -6.76 8.30
CA LEU A 6 -26.23 -5.78 7.64
C LEU A 6 -25.48 -5.06 8.74
N ALA A 7 -24.25 -5.48 9.03
CA ALA A 7 -23.32 -4.66 9.77
C ALA A 7 -23.38 -3.28 9.10
N ALA A 8 -23.75 -2.25 9.85
CA ALA A 8 -23.62 -0.88 9.39
C ALA A 8 -22.22 -0.78 8.79
N LYS A 9 -22.12 -0.57 7.47
CA LYS A 9 -20.82 -0.62 6.78
C LYS A 9 -19.97 0.50 7.35
N GLU A 10 -19.14 0.17 8.32
CA GLU A 10 -18.28 1.13 8.99
C GLU A 10 -17.36 1.78 7.96
N LYS A 11 -17.18 3.09 8.09
CA LYS A 11 -16.30 3.88 7.24
C LYS A 11 -14.89 3.26 7.32
N PRO A 12 -14.32 2.76 6.20
CA PRO A 12 -13.02 2.10 6.24
C PRO A 12 -11.95 3.05 6.77
N SER A 13 -11.13 2.58 7.70
CA SER A 13 -10.02 3.33 8.27
C SER A 13 -8.69 3.00 7.55
N GLY A 14 -7.61 3.71 7.91
CA GLY A 14 -6.27 3.36 7.42
C GLY A 14 -5.87 1.93 7.84
N GLU A 15 -6.29 1.48 9.03
CA GLU A 15 -6.03 0.14 9.56
C GLU A 15 -6.76 -0.93 8.76
N HIS A 16 -7.95 -0.62 8.23
CA HIS A 16 -8.65 -1.50 7.30
C HIS A 16 -7.83 -1.69 6.01
N PHE A 17 -7.23 -0.62 5.47
CA PHE A 17 -6.33 -0.73 4.32
C PHE A 17 -5.11 -1.60 4.63
N MET A 18 -4.49 -1.43 5.80
CA MET A 18 -3.34 -2.25 6.22
C MET A 18 -3.73 -3.73 6.43
N SER A 19 -4.91 -3.99 6.98
CA SER A 19 -5.44 -5.35 7.15
C SER A 19 -5.70 -6.01 5.80
N TRP A 20 -6.28 -5.28 4.85
CA TRP A 20 -6.47 -5.75 3.47
C TRP A 20 -5.13 -6.08 2.79
N LEU A 21 -4.10 -5.23 2.98
CA LEU A 21 -2.75 -5.52 2.48
C LEU A 21 -2.21 -6.82 3.06
N LYS A 22 -2.22 -6.97 4.39
CA LYS A 22 -1.72 -8.17 5.08
C LYS A 22 -2.43 -9.43 4.60
N GLN A 23 -3.77 -9.42 4.58
CA GLN A 23 -4.58 -10.55 4.12
C GLN A 23 -4.37 -10.85 2.63
N GLY A 24 -4.28 -9.83 1.79
CA GLY A 24 -4.04 -9.99 0.35
C GLY A 24 -2.69 -10.64 0.04
N ILE A 25 -1.66 -10.30 0.81
CA ILE A 25 -0.33 -10.91 0.71
C ILE A 25 -0.36 -12.35 1.23
N GLN A 26 -0.93 -12.59 2.42
CA GLN A 26 -1.01 -13.93 3.02
C GLN A 26 -1.80 -14.92 2.15
N SER A 27 -2.90 -14.47 1.56
CA SER A 27 -3.73 -15.25 0.62
C SER A 27 -3.15 -15.36 -0.80
N ARG A 28 -2.00 -14.71 -1.06
CA ARG A 28 -1.36 -14.60 -2.40
C ARG A 28 -2.21 -13.91 -3.47
N LYS A 29 -3.29 -13.21 -3.09
CA LYS A 29 -4.09 -12.36 -3.99
C LYS A 29 -3.30 -11.13 -4.43
N LEU A 30 -2.46 -10.60 -3.55
CA LEU A 30 -1.49 -9.55 -3.84
C LEU A 30 -0.12 -10.20 -4.08
N ILE A 31 0.28 -10.22 -5.35
CA ILE A 31 1.62 -10.66 -5.73
C ILE A 31 2.62 -9.60 -5.24
N ILE A 32 3.64 -10.07 -4.53
CA ILE A 32 4.79 -9.28 -4.09
C ILE A 32 6.00 -9.61 -4.95
N ASN A 33 6.97 -8.69 -5.06
CA ASN A 33 8.27 -8.96 -5.67
C ASN A 33 8.20 -9.50 -7.12
N ASP A 34 7.19 -9.07 -7.87
CA ASP A 34 7.09 -9.27 -9.30
C ASP A 34 7.24 -7.93 -10.03
N ALA A 35 7.57 -7.94 -11.32
CA ALA A 35 7.72 -6.72 -12.12
C ALA A 35 6.48 -5.81 -12.15
N LYS A 36 5.28 -6.37 -11.91
CA LYS A 36 4.01 -5.62 -11.83
C LYS A 36 3.41 -5.62 -10.42
N ALA A 37 4.15 -6.06 -9.42
CA ALA A 37 3.68 -6.07 -8.04
C ALA A 37 3.36 -4.65 -7.54
N LEU A 38 2.40 -4.57 -6.62
CA LEU A 38 2.05 -3.33 -5.93
C LEU A 38 2.77 -3.20 -4.59
N VAL A 39 3.43 -4.27 -4.17
CA VAL A 39 4.16 -4.39 -2.90
C VAL A 39 5.48 -5.06 -3.18
N HIS A 40 6.57 -4.48 -2.69
CA HIS A 40 7.90 -5.05 -2.78
C HIS A 40 8.56 -5.07 -1.40
N THR A 41 9.44 -6.04 -1.17
CA THR A 41 10.37 -6.02 -0.03
C THR A 41 11.72 -5.47 -0.51
N VAL A 42 12.22 -4.42 0.15
CA VAL A 42 13.49 -3.77 -0.18
C VAL A 42 14.12 -3.17 1.07
N ALA A 43 15.44 -3.30 1.21
CA ALA A 43 16.19 -2.80 2.37
C ALA A 43 15.54 -3.19 3.71
N ASP A 44 15.13 -4.47 3.81
CA ASP A 44 14.49 -5.09 4.98
C ASP A 44 13.18 -4.42 5.44
N THR A 45 12.55 -3.66 4.53
CA THR A 45 11.24 -3.07 4.73
C THR A 45 10.35 -3.31 3.51
N VAL A 46 9.16 -2.72 3.52
CA VAL A 46 8.15 -2.85 2.48
C VAL A 46 7.98 -1.54 1.73
N PHE A 47 8.01 -1.63 0.40
CA PHE A 47 7.68 -0.55 -0.51
C PHE A 47 6.29 -0.76 -1.12
N LEU A 48 5.39 0.18 -0.87
CA LEU A 48 4.03 0.22 -1.42
C LEU A 48 3.98 1.13 -2.64
N VAL A 49 3.68 0.57 -3.81
CA VAL A 49 3.68 1.31 -5.09
C VAL A 49 2.45 2.22 -5.18
N SER A 50 2.67 3.53 -5.28
CA SER A 50 1.62 4.55 -5.37
C SER A 50 1.53 5.12 -6.79
N PRO A 51 0.32 5.43 -7.32
CA PRO A 51 -0.99 5.30 -6.66
C PRO A 51 -1.61 3.89 -6.77
N GLY A 52 -0.94 2.95 -7.44
CA GLY A 52 -1.53 1.67 -7.84
C GLY A 52 -2.10 0.83 -6.69
N VAL A 53 -1.45 0.81 -5.53
CA VAL A 53 -1.92 0.08 -4.36
C VAL A 53 -3.27 0.60 -3.84
N PHE A 54 -3.47 1.93 -3.85
CA PHE A 54 -4.70 2.56 -3.39
C PHE A 54 -5.82 2.42 -4.41
N HIS A 55 -5.50 2.52 -5.70
CA HIS A 55 -6.47 2.22 -6.76
C HIS A 55 -7.02 0.80 -6.64
N ARG A 56 -6.13 -0.18 -6.44
CA ARG A 56 -6.57 -1.57 -6.30
C ARG A 56 -7.47 -1.76 -5.08
N TYR A 57 -7.11 -1.18 -3.94
CA TYR A 57 -7.96 -1.25 -2.76
C TYR A 57 -9.32 -0.58 -2.98
N ALA A 58 -9.37 0.60 -3.58
CA ALA A 58 -10.62 1.31 -3.87
C ALA A 58 -11.53 0.53 -4.83
N GLN A 59 -10.95 -0.13 -5.84
CA GLN A 59 -11.68 -1.01 -6.76
C GLN A 59 -12.32 -2.22 -6.06
N GLU A 60 -11.63 -2.78 -5.05
CA GLU A 60 -12.16 -3.89 -4.25
C GLU A 60 -13.18 -3.44 -3.19
N HIS A 61 -13.31 -2.12 -2.95
CA HIS A 61 -14.23 -1.53 -1.97
C HIS A 61 -15.03 -0.35 -2.56
N PRO A 62 -15.93 -0.58 -3.53
CA PRO A 62 -16.65 0.49 -4.24
C PRO A 62 -17.44 1.45 -3.34
N GLN A 63 -17.82 1.01 -2.14
CA GLN A 63 -18.48 1.84 -1.13
C GLN A 63 -17.66 3.09 -0.75
N ILE A 64 -16.33 3.06 -0.93
CA ILE A 64 -15.44 4.18 -0.63
C ILE A 64 -15.77 5.44 -1.43
N ALA A 65 -16.28 5.26 -2.65
CA ALA A 65 -16.63 6.38 -3.53
C ALA A 65 -17.64 7.35 -2.87
N ALA A 66 -18.55 6.85 -2.02
CA ALA A 66 -19.50 7.70 -1.32
C ALA A 66 -18.80 8.65 -0.32
N TRP A 67 -17.94 8.12 0.54
CA TRP A 67 -17.21 8.92 1.53
C TRP A 67 -16.14 9.81 0.89
N ALA A 68 -15.47 9.34 -0.17
CA ALA A 68 -14.52 10.15 -0.92
C ALA A 68 -15.20 11.37 -1.56
N LYS A 69 -16.44 11.21 -2.05
CA LYS A 69 -17.23 12.30 -2.62
C LYS A 69 -17.63 13.35 -1.56
N GLU A 70 -17.99 12.93 -0.35
CA GLU A 70 -18.25 13.85 0.78
C GLU A 70 -17.04 14.75 1.07
N ASP A 71 -15.83 14.18 1.01
CA ASP A 71 -14.58 14.90 1.23
C ASP A 71 -14.04 15.60 -0.05
N GLN A 72 -14.80 15.58 -1.17
CA GLN A 72 -14.41 16.12 -2.48
C GLN A 72 -13.08 15.57 -3.02
N GLN A 73 -12.79 14.29 -2.76
CA GLN A 73 -11.57 13.61 -3.20
C GLN A 73 -11.88 12.46 -4.16
N GLN A 74 -10.88 12.04 -4.94
CA GLN A 74 -10.94 10.74 -5.62
C GLN A 74 -10.84 9.63 -4.57
N ASP A 75 -11.46 8.48 -4.86
CA ASP A 75 -11.50 7.30 -4.01
C ASP A 75 -10.11 6.84 -3.52
N TRP A 76 -9.14 6.72 -4.42
CA TRP A 76 -7.78 6.31 -4.07
C TRP A 76 -7.03 7.36 -3.25
N GLN A 77 -7.25 8.66 -3.50
CA GLN A 77 -6.63 9.75 -2.73
C GLN A 77 -7.17 9.79 -1.30
N TRP A 78 -8.46 9.49 -1.16
CA TRP A 78 -9.13 9.42 0.12
C TRP A 78 -8.53 8.31 0.99
N VAL A 79 -8.32 7.12 0.42
CA VAL A 79 -7.65 6.00 1.10
C VAL A 79 -6.20 6.33 1.42
N GLN A 80 -5.46 6.91 0.46
CA GLN A 80 -4.08 7.32 0.67
C GLN A 80 -3.94 8.26 1.87
N LYS A 81 -4.84 9.25 1.99
CA LYS A 81 -4.86 10.19 3.12
C LYS A 81 -5.13 9.48 4.46
N LEU A 82 -5.99 8.47 4.48
CA LEU A 82 -6.23 7.67 5.70
C LEU A 82 -5.00 6.85 6.09
N PHE A 83 -4.34 6.23 5.12
CA PHE A 83 -3.08 5.53 5.36
C PHE A 83 -2.00 6.48 5.89
N GLU A 84 -1.83 7.65 5.27
CA GLU A 84 -0.82 8.63 5.70
C GLU A 84 -1.06 9.11 7.14
N LYS A 85 -2.31 9.22 7.59
CA LYS A 85 -2.63 9.60 8.98
C LYS A 85 -2.15 8.58 10.00
N LEU A 86 -1.94 7.31 9.62
CA LEU A 86 -1.40 6.30 10.52
C LEU A 86 0.10 6.47 10.81
N GLN A 87 0.81 7.26 9.99
CA GLN A 87 2.25 7.49 10.13
C GLN A 87 3.09 6.21 10.18
N LEU A 88 2.63 5.13 9.52
CA LEU A 88 3.37 3.87 9.41
C LEU A 88 4.45 3.91 8.32
N HIS A 89 4.46 4.94 7.48
CA HIS A 89 5.47 5.18 6.45
C HIS A 89 6.66 5.99 6.98
N ARG A 90 7.82 5.83 6.33
CA ARG A 90 9.01 6.65 6.53
C ARG A 90 8.87 7.96 5.77
N LYS A 91 9.29 9.06 6.39
CA LYS A 91 9.46 10.36 5.73
C LYS A 91 10.89 10.53 5.28
N GLN A 92 11.08 11.21 4.16
CA GLN A 92 12.39 11.67 3.71
C GLN A 92 12.92 12.80 4.61
N PRO A 93 14.23 13.09 4.60
CA PRO A 93 14.81 14.21 5.34
C PRO A 93 14.18 15.58 4.98
N ASN A 94 13.74 15.74 3.73
CA ASN A 94 13.04 16.93 3.25
C ASN A 94 11.55 17.01 3.67
N GLY A 95 11.05 16.01 4.41
CA GLY A 95 9.66 15.94 4.90
C GLY A 95 8.66 15.28 3.94
N LEU A 96 9.07 14.86 2.74
CA LEU A 96 8.19 14.19 1.78
C LEU A 96 7.91 12.73 2.17
N ASN A 97 6.73 12.23 1.82
CA ASN A 97 6.32 10.85 2.11
C ASN A 97 6.65 9.86 0.97
N ILE A 98 6.81 10.36 -0.26
CA ILE A 98 6.93 9.54 -1.47
C ILE A 98 8.40 9.30 -1.82
N TRP A 99 8.82 8.05 -1.71
CA TRP A 99 10.14 7.55 -2.09
C TRP A 99 10.18 7.12 -3.54
N THR A 100 11.37 7.20 -4.14
CA THR A 100 11.64 6.65 -5.47
C THR A 100 12.48 5.39 -5.34
N CYS A 101 11.99 4.27 -5.85
CA CYS A 101 12.75 3.04 -6.01
C CYS A 101 13.08 2.79 -7.47
N GLU A 102 14.27 2.30 -7.75
CA GLU A 102 14.68 1.87 -9.09
C GLU A 102 14.58 0.34 -9.18
N VAL A 103 13.76 -0.15 -10.10
CA VAL A 103 13.65 -1.57 -10.44
C VAL A 103 14.52 -1.83 -11.66
N THR A 104 15.56 -2.65 -11.54
CA THR A 104 16.42 -3.04 -12.66
C THR A 104 15.91 -4.33 -13.29
N GLY A 105 15.32 -4.22 -14.49
CA GLY A 105 14.99 -5.39 -15.30
C GLY A 105 16.16 -5.81 -16.19
N PRO A 106 16.11 -7.01 -16.80
CA PRO A 106 17.18 -7.54 -17.67
C PRO A 106 17.54 -6.64 -18.87
N ARG A 107 16.63 -5.76 -19.29
CA ARG A 107 16.82 -4.86 -20.45
C ARG A 107 16.83 -3.38 -20.11
N LYS A 108 16.12 -2.96 -19.05
CA LYS A 108 15.99 -1.54 -18.68
C LYS A 108 15.64 -1.40 -17.20
N SER A 109 16.12 -0.31 -16.61
CA SER A 109 15.67 0.14 -15.29
C SER A 109 14.39 0.98 -15.40
N ARG A 110 13.55 0.90 -14.39
CA ARG A 110 12.34 1.72 -14.24
C ARG A 110 12.31 2.33 -12.85
N ARG A 111 11.84 3.58 -12.74
CA ARG A 111 11.54 4.21 -11.46
C ARG A 111 10.10 3.92 -11.05
N LEU A 112 9.93 3.53 -9.79
CA LEU A 112 8.66 3.41 -9.09
C LEU A 112 8.61 4.46 -8.00
N HIS A 113 7.42 4.99 -7.75
CA HIS A 113 7.16 5.92 -6.67
C HIS A 113 6.21 5.29 -5.66
N GLY A 114 6.41 5.54 -4.37
CA GLY A 114 5.66 4.84 -3.35
C GLY A 114 6.09 5.17 -1.94
N TYR A 115 5.52 4.44 -0.99
CA TYR A 115 5.80 4.60 0.43
C TYR A 115 6.73 3.49 0.90
N LEU A 116 7.76 3.84 1.68
CA LEU A 116 8.49 2.86 2.48
C LEU A 116 7.82 2.76 3.85
N LEU A 117 7.51 1.56 4.29
CA LEU A 117 7.04 1.34 5.66
C LEU A 117 8.20 1.50 6.66
N GLN A 118 7.88 1.87 7.89
CA GLN A 118 8.87 1.95 8.97
C GLN A 118 9.52 0.59 9.25
N GLY A 119 8.72 -0.48 9.22
CA GLY A 119 9.18 -1.86 9.31
C GLY A 119 8.26 -2.85 8.60
N SER A 120 8.80 -4.03 8.31
CA SER A 120 8.10 -5.15 7.66
C SER A 120 7.07 -5.84 8.56
N SER A 121 7.21 -5.74 9.88
CA SER A 121 6.31 -6.33 10.88
C SER A 121 4.86 -5.86 10.76
N ASN A 122 4.63 -4.72 10.10
CA ASN A 122 3.28 -4.23 9.80
C ASN A 122 2.51 -5.17 8.85
N LEU A 123 3.21 -5.95 8.03
CA LEU A 123 2.62 -6.80 6.99
C LEU A 123 3.05 -8.26 7.07
N PHE A 124 4.19 -8.55 7.69
CA PHE A 124 4.78 -9.89 7.73
C PHE A 124 5.13 -10.28 9.16
N ASP A 125 4.78 -11.51 9.56
CA ASP A 125 5.20 -12.06 10.85
C ASP A 125 6.67 -12.50 10.79
N GLU A 126 7.15 -12.92 9.60
CA GLU A 126 8.56 -13.16 9.25
C GLU A 126 8.89 -12.47 7.92
N THR A 127 9.95 -11.67 7.86
CA THR A 127 10.24 -10.80 6.70
C THR A 127 10.72 -11.64 5.50
N PRO A 128 10.05 -11.60 4.34
CA PRO A 128 10.54 -12.27 3.13
C PRO A 128 11.88 -11.70 2.66
N SER A 129 12.68 -12.50 1.95
CA SER A 129 13.94 -12.04 1.35
C SER A 129 13.73 -10.79 0.47
N ASN A 130 14.64 -9.81 0.56
CA ASN A 130 14.63 -8.61 -0.26
C ASN A 130 14.59 -8.93 -1.76
N TYR A 131 13.86 -8.14 -2.55
CA TYR A 131 13.87 -8.27 -4.00
C TYR A 131 15.19 -7.72 -4.57
N PRO A 132 16.07 -8.56 -5.14
CA PRO A 132 17.45 -8.18 -5.46
C PRO A 132 17.57 -7.13 -6.57
N TYR A 133 16.48 -6.90 -7.31
CA TYR A 133 16.41 -5.96 -8.43
C TYR A 133 15.82 -4.60 -8.03
N LEU A 134 15.50 -4.37 -6.75
CA LEU A 134 14.95 -3.10 -6.26
C LEU A 134 15.96 -2.38 -5.39
N VAL A 135 16.23 -1.12 -5.72
CA VAL A 135 17.11 -0.25 -4.93
C VAL A 135 16.36 1.04 -4.58
N VAL A 136 16.35 1.39 -3.29
CA VAL A 136 15.83 2.68 -2.82
C VAL A 136 16.83 3.77 -3.19
N LYS A 137 16.35 4.87 -3.79
CA LYS A 137 17.17 6.07 -4.00
C LYS A 137 16.83 7.08 -2.91
N GLU A 138 17.81 7.41 -2.09
CA GLU A 138 17.79 8.62 -1.26
C GLU A 138 18.06 9.82 -2.18
N THR A 139 17.21 10.84 -2.11
CA THR A 139 17.36 12.12 -2.82
C THR A 139 17.33 13.26 -1.82
#